data_AF-A0A9P1C4J4-F1
#
_entry.id   AF-A0A9P1C4J4-F1
#
_cell.length_a   1.000
_cell.length_b   1.000
_cell.length_c   1.000
_cell.angle_alpha   90.00
_cell.angle_beta   90.00
_cell.angle_gamma   90.00
#
_symmetry.space_group_name_H-M   'P 1'
#
loop_
_entity.id
_entity.type
_entity.pdbx_description
1 polymer ?
#
loop_
_entity_poly.entity_id
_entity_poly.type
_entity_poly.pdbx_seq_one_letter_code
_entity_poly.pdbx_strand_id
1 'polypeptide(L)'
;MWRRASLGFQRRWRSGKTTRSEWPASYKKTVEEWLVRSDGSPSAASAASAADSQRVEPDVEANEEDMVRRLPVRLLSTATQTHALAQRILESDQHSIAVDCGGEKMGRFGKLALVQLATKDEMFLIDVEMGGEDIVQPLKPVLMNVGLVKVFHDCREAASLLLNQYHIPIYSVYDLQVAFTAWLEREGLEIYQAGLAEIMRTFSLSAYRLHRWDRLERSEIPSPKWHERPLQPQVIRKAVQNVAHLLPLQSTLNKELGDPSGTLIQRRSMHYLEYANMNSKELPSETASLRSGVKVKAMLVSKKPGAAYFKLNHSVTGAVLEDEDLKEFVDLKPGDVADCQVKSVSPCQSFAHLQREGHGNLWFDRHQSRMMKLPSQEQMDEARPRRQSSLYGHQGAPGRPNLQEDRRSFREQKPTVVHKLGKRGAVKVKKTGFTPPAPRQRYAG
;
A
#
# COMPACT_ATOMS: atom_id res chain seq x y z
N MET A 1 -33.95 60.61 33.51
CA MET A 1 -33.71 59.78 32.31
C MET A 1 -34.14 58.35 32.66
N TRP A 2 -35.46 58.03 32.64
CA TRP A 2 -36.16 57.30 31.56
C TRP A 2 -35.35 56.08 31.06
N ARG A 3 -35.77 54.80 31.09
CA ARG A 3 -37.03 54.07 31.38
C ARG A 3 -36.72 52.55 31.54
N ARG A 4 -37.54 51.83 32.33
CA ARG A 4 -38.22 50.50 32.13
C ARG A 4 -37.63 49.48 31.12
N ALA A 5 -37.70 48.15 31.27
CA ALA A 5 -38.55 47.26 32.08
C ALA A 5 -37.99 45.83 32.17
N SER A 6 -38.31 45.16 33.28
CA SER A 6 -38.38 43.71 33.45
C SER A 6 -39.53 43.08 32.64
N LEU A 7 -39.39 41.81 32.21
CA LEU A 7 -40.36 40.70 32.34
C LEU A 7 -40.08 39.61 31.30
N GLY A 8 -40.09 38.36 31.78
CA GLY A 8 -39.90 37.18 30.95
C GLY A 8 -41.11 36.82 30.09
N PHE A 9 -40.90 35.89 29.17
CA PHE A 9 -41.97 35.13 28.54
C PHE A 9 -41.46 33.73 28.17
N GLN A 10 -41.92 32.72 28.91
CA GLN A 10 -42.13 31.39 28.32
C GLN A 10 -43.09 31.55 27.15
N ARG A 11 -42.79 30.98 25.98
CA ARG A 11 -43.79 30.25 25.18
C ARG A 11 -43.18 29.48 24.01
N ARG A 12 -43.44 28.17 24.09
CA ARG A 12 -44.11 27.36 23.06
C ARG A 12 -43.24 26.86 21.91
N TRP A 13 -43.02 25.54 21.97
CA TRP A 13 -42.83 24.66 20.84
C TRP A 13 -43.69 25.10 19.64
N ARG A 14 -43.05 25.33 18.50
CA ARG A 14 -43.64 25.08 17.19
C ARG A 14 -42.75 24.07 16.49
N SER A 15 -43.35 22.93 16.21
CA SER A 15 -42.92 21.94 15.23
C SER A 15 -42.58 22.63 13.92
N GLY A 16 -41.30 22.86 13.67
CA GLY A 16 -40.78 23.16 12.35
C GLY A 16 -40.25 21.87 11.77
N LYS A 17 -40.95 21.35 10.75
CA LYS A 17 -40.50 20.23 9.91
C LYS A 17 -38.99 20.35 9.70
N THR A 18 -38.24 19.30 10.03
CA THR A 18 -36.84 19.12 9.63
C THR A 18 -36.74 19.46 8.16
N THR A 19 -36.22 20.65 7.87
CA THR A 19 -35.96 21.09 6.51
C THR A 19 -34.93 20.13 5.97
N ARG A 20 -35.33 19.35 4.97
CA ARG A 20 -34.41 18.81 3.97
C ARG A 20 -33.52 19.98 3.59
N SER A 21 -32.29 20.03 4.09
CA SER A 21 -31.32 21.04 3.67
C SER A 21 -31.01 20.74 2.21
N GLU A 22 -31.57 21.56 1.33
CA GLU A 22 -31.39 21.42 -0.10
C GLU A 22 -29.91 21.63 -0.43
N TRP A 23 -29.38 20.66 -1.19
CA TRP A 23 -28.12 20.73 -1.91
C TRP A 23 -27.94 22.13 -2.54
N PRO A 24 -26.73 22.70 -2.61
CA PRO A 24 -26.48 23.77 -3.55
C PRO A 24 -26.87 23.26 -4.95
N ALA A 25 -27.63 24.04 -5.72
CA ALA A 25 -28.26 23.59 -6.96
C ALA A 25 -27.26 23.00 -7.98
N SER A 26 -26.00 23.46 -7.95
CA SER A 26 -24.89 22.94 -8.74
C SER A 26 -24.52 21.48 -8.42
N TYR A 27 -24.57 21.09 -7.14
CA TYR A 27 -24.28 19.72 -6.69
C TYR A 27 -25.42 18.75 -6.95
N LYS A 28 -26.66 19.21 -6.74
CA LYS A 28 -27.87 18.41 -7.00
C LYS A 28 -27.90 17.98 -8.47
N LYS A 29 -27.71 18.95 -9.38
CA LYS A 29 -27.64 18.73 -10.82
C LYS A 29 -26.51 17.77 -11.22
N THR A 30 -25.34 17.88 -10.60
CA THR A 30 -24.19 17.01 -10.91
C THR A 30 -24.41 15.55 -10.49
N VAL A 31 -24.96 15.34 -9.29
CA VAL A 31 -25.27 13.98 -8.79
C VAL A 31 -26.46 13.38 -9.53
N GLU A 32 -27.49 14.18 -9.85
CA GLU A 32 -28.63 13.75 -10.66
C GLU A 32 -28.23 13.44 -12.12
N GLU A 33 -27.42 14.28 -12.77
CA GLU A 33 -26.89 14.02 -14.12
C GLU A 33 -26.02 12.75 -14.17
N TRP A 34 -25.31 12.43 -13.09
CA TRP A 34 -24.55 11.20 -12.96
C TRP A 34 -25.46 9.97 -12.78
N LEU A 35 -26.48 10.07 -11.93
CA LEU A 35 -27.47 9.00 -11.75
C LEU A 35 -28.22 8.71 -13.07
N VAL A 36 -28.56 9.73 -13.84
CA VAL A 36 -29.29 9.62 -15.12
C VAL A 36 -28.40 9.10 -16.26
N ARG A 37 -27.12 9.52 -16.37
CA ARG A 37 -26.22 9.05 -17.45
C ARG A 37 -25.75 7.60 -17.29
N SER A 38 -25.94 7.02 -16.12
CA SER A 38 -25.58 5.64 -15.79
C SER A 38 -26.72 4.65 -16.05
N ASP A 39 -27.93 5.16 -16.29
CA ASP A 39 -29.05 4.41 -16.83
C ASP A 39 -28.90 4.36 -18.34
N GLY A 40 -28.25 3.30 -18.82
CA GLY A 40 -28.26 2.96 -20.24
C GLY A 40 -29.67 2.59 -20.69
N SER A 41 -30.50 3.59 -20.96
CA SER A 41 -31.68 3.46 -21.80
C SER A 41 -31.36 4.10 -23.14
N PRO A 42 -31.39 3.35 -24.26
CA PRO A 42 -31.16 3.94 -25.57
C PRO A 42 -32.31 4.90 -25.89
N SER A 43 -31.97 6.17 -26.09
CA SER A 43 -32.89 7.13 -26.69
C SER A 43 -33.27 6.63 -28.09
N ALA A 44 -34.52 6.22 -28.24
CA ALA A 44 -35.12 5.82 -29.50
C ALA A 44 -35.34 7.06 -30.39
N ALA A 45 -34.66 7.12 -31.54
CA ALA A 45 -35.19 7.68 -32.79
C ALA A 45 -34.18 7.49 -33.96
N SER A 46 -34.29 6.39 -34.70
CA SER A 46 -34.60 6.41 -36.14
C SER A 46 -34.60 4.98 -36.68
N ALA A 47 -35.61 4.71 -37.52
CA ALA A 47 -36.02 3.40 -37.98
C ALA A 47 -35.24 2.91 -39.22
N ALA A 48 -35.04 1.60 -39.33
CA ALA A 48 -35.38 0.79 -40.52
C ALA A 48 -34.98 -0.70 -40.35
N SER A 49 -35.93 -1.58 -40.69
CA SER A 49 -35.90 -3.00 -41.16
C SER A 49 -34.55 -3.73 -41.33
N ALA A 50 -34.37 -5.05 -41.15
CA ALA A 50 -35.27 -6.19 -41.33
C ALA A 50 -34.67 -7.48 -40.72
N ALA A 51 -35.56 -8.42 -40.36
CA ALA A 51 -35.50 -9.87 -40.50
C ALA A 51 -34.32 -10.74 -39.96
N ASP A 52 -34.73 -11.63 -39.05
CA ASP A 52 -34.52 -13.10 -39.05
C ASP A 52 -33.26 -13.71 -38.41
N SER A 53 -33.48 -14.46 -37.31
CA SER A 53 -33.09 -15.87 -37.12
C SER A 53 -32.99 -16.20 -35.63
N GLN A 54 -33.85 -17.12 -35.18
CA GLN A 54 -33.85 -17.72 -33.85
C GLN A 54 -32.58 -18.53 -33.57
N ARG A 55 -32.07 -18.44 -32.34
CA ARG A 55 -31.39 -19.55 -31.65
C ARG A 55 -31.67 -19.48 -30.16
N VAL A 56 -32.29 -20.54 -29.66
CA VAL A 56 -32.64 -20.79 -28.26
C VAL A 56 -31.58 -21.72 -27.66
N GLU A 57 -31.40 -21.59 -26.34
CA GLU A 57 -30.77 -22.50 -25.35
C GLU A 57 -29.31 -22.21 -24.91
N PRO A 58 -28.93 -22.49 -23.64
CA PRO A 58 -29.73 -22.79 -22.45
C PRO A 58 -29.39 -21.94 -21.20
N ASP A 59 -30.28 -22.05 -20.20
CA ASP A 59 -30.21 -21.52 -18.86
C ASP A 59 -28.88 -21.81 -18.13
N VAL A 60 -28.23 -20.75 -17.66
CA VAL A 60 -27.22 -20.81 -16.61
C VAL A 60 -27.72 -19.94 -15.46
N GLU A 61 -28.71 -20.46 -14.75
CA GLU A 61 -29.06 -19.98 -13.41
C GLU A 61 -27.94 -20.37 -12.43
N ALA A 62 -27.02 -19.43 -12.19
CA ALA A 62 -26.17 -19.41 -11.01
C ALA A 62 -25.71 -17.96 -10.71
N ASN A 63 -26.58 -17.25 -9.99
CA ASN A 63 -26.37 -16.03 -9.21
C ASN A 63 -25.80 -14.78 -9.92
N GLU A 64 -26.70 -14.07 -10.59
CA GLU A 64 -26.65 -12.63 -10.85
C GLU A 64 -26.87 -11.76 -9.58
N GLU A 65 -26.83 -12.36 -8.38
CA GLU A 65 -27.28 -11.76 -7.10
C GLU A 65 -26.28 -10.90 -6.32
N ASP A 66 -25.12 -10.53 -6.90
CA ASP A 66 -24.30 -9.41 -6.38
C ASP A 66 -24.37 -8.21 -7.34
N MET A 67 -25.58 -7.91 -7.78
CA MET A 67 -25.90 -6.63 -8.41
C MET A 67 -25.51 -5.53 -7.43
N VAL A 68 -24.34 -4.90 -7.67
CA VAL A 68 -23.77 -3.83 -6.85
C VAL A 68 -24.87 -2.82 -6.54
N ARG A 69 -25.40 -2.89 -5.31
CA ARG A 69 -26.50 -2.03 -4.90
C ARG A 69 -26.02 -0.59 -5.05
N ARG A 70 -26.78 0.22 -5.79
CA ARG A 70 -26.52 1.65 -5.90
C ARG A 70 -26.81 2.28 -4.53
N LEU A 71 -25.79 2.35 -3.69
CA LEU A 71 -25.94 2.95 -2.36
C LEU A 71 -26.14 4.46 -2.52
N PRO A 72 -27.08 5.07 -1.78
CA PRO A 72 -27.24 6.51 -1.74
C PRO A 72 -25.95 7.17 -1.24
N VAL A 73 -25.54 8.25 -1.92
CA VAL A 73 -24.37 9.06 -1.56
C VAL A 73 -24.84 10.34 -0.87
N ARG A 74 -24.29 10.64 0.31
CA ARG A 74 -24.61 11.85 1.08
C ARG A 74 -23.35 12.69 1.29
N LEU A 75 -23.43 13.97 0.96
CA LEU A 75 -22.39 14.95 1.28
C LEU A 75 -22.68 15.57 2.66
N LEU A 76 -21.70 15.54 3.56
CA LEU A 76 -21.75 16.15 4.88
C LEU A 76 -20.76 17.31 4.91
N SER A 77 -21.20 18.50 5.32
CA SER A 77 -20.38 19.72 5.34
C SER A 77 -20.39 20.42 6.70
N THR A 78 -20.92 19.78 7.75
CA THR A 78 -20.96 20.33 9.10
C THR A 78 -20.62 19.27 10.15
N ALA A 79 -19.99 19.67 11.25
CA ALA A 79 -19.64 18.77 12.35
C ALA A 79 -20.88 18.07 12.96
N THR A 80 -22.03 18.75 13.03
CA THR A 80 -23.29 18.18 13.54
C THR A 80 -23.77 17.00 12.68
N GLN A 81 -23.67 17.12 11.35
CA GLN A 81 -24.01 16.03 10.44
C GLN A 81 -23.08 14.84 10.61
N THR A 82 -21.78 15.09 10.75
CA THR A 82 -20.79 14.03 10.98
C THR A 82 -20.99 13.37 12.34
N HIS A 83 -21.36 14.11 13.37
CA HIS A 83 -21.71 13.56 14.68
C HIS A 83 -22.92 12.62 14.60
N ALA A 84 -24.00 13.04 13.92
CA ALA A 84 -25.16 12.20 13.71
C ALA A 84 -24.84 10.94 12.89
N LEU A 85 -23.93 11.03 11.90
CA LEU A 85 -23.42 9.85 11.20
C LEU A 85 -22.66 8.92 12.15
N ALA A 86 -21.74 9.46 12.95
CA ALA A 86 -20.93 8.67 13.87
C ALA A 86 -21.80 7.90 14.88
N GLN A 87 -22.82 8.55 15.47
CA GLN A 87 -23.77 7.90 16.35
C GLN A 87 -24.51 6.75 15.65
N ARG A 88 -25.04 6.99 14.44
CA ARG A 88 -25.71 5.94 13.65
C ARG A 88 -24.80 4.75 13.36
N ILE A 89 -23.52 4.98 13.07
CA ILE A 89 -22.57 3.88 12.84
C ILE A 89 -22.36 3.09 14.14
N LEU A 90 -22.17 3.77 15.27
CA LEU A 90 -21.91 3.13 16.56
C LEU A 90 -23.12 2.37 17.12
N GLU A 91 -24.34 2.81 16.81
CA GLU A 91 -25.60 2.18 17.23
C GLU A 91 -26.05 1.05 16.30
N SER A 92 -25.41 0.90 15.14
CA SER A 92 -25.76 -0.13 14.16
C SER A 92 -25.05 -1.45 14.43
N ASP A 93 -25.68 -2.56 14.08
CA ASP A 93 -25.10 -3.92 14.16
C ASP A 93 -24.07 -4.24 13.05
N GLN A 94 -23.51 -3.22 12.39
CA GLN A 94 -22.53 -3.45 11.32
C GLN A 94 -21.15 -3.75 11.90
N HIS A 95 -20.48 -4.77 11.36
CA HIS A 95 -19.15 -5.17 11.82
C HIS A 95 -18.00 -4.47 11.09
N SER A 96 -18.26 -3.93 9.90
CA SER A 96 -17.26 -3.27 9.06
C SER A 96 -17.80 -1.99 8.44
N ILE A 97 -16.93 -1.00 8.29
CA ILE A 97 -17.14 0.18 7.42
C ILE A 97 -15.95 0.33 6.47
N ALA A 98 -16.20 0.83 5.26
CA ALA A 98 -15.16 1.22 4.33
C ALA A 98 -14.76 2.67 4.55
N VAL A 99 -13.47 2.97 4.48
CA VAL A 99 -12.93 4.31 4.73
C VAL A 99 -11.86 4.62 3.69
N ASP A 100 -11.86 5.85 3.18
CA ASP A 100 -10.75 6.43 2.42
C ASP A 100 -10.63 7.94 2.69
N CYS A 101 -9.49 8.54 2.33
CA CYS A 101 -9.23 9.97 2.48
C CYS A 101 -8.69 10.57 1.19
N GLY A 102 -9.22 11.74 0.83
CA GLY A 102 -8.81 12.51 -0.36
C GLY A 102 -8.24 13.87 0.03
N GLY A 103 -7.15 14.25 -0.62
CA GLY A 103 -6.42 15.49 -0.29
C GLY A 103 -5.14 15.64 -1.11
N GLU A 104 -4.39 16.69 -0.81
CA GLU A 104 -3.10 16.96 -1.45
C GLU A 104 -1.94 16.44 -0.60
N LYS A 105 -0.96 15.80 -1.26
CA LYS A 105 0.28 15.28 -0.63
C LYS A 105 0.01 14.52 0.67
N MET A 106 -0.97 13.62 0.64
CA MET A 106 -1.44 12.80 1.77
C MET A 106 -0.29 12.27 2.65
N GLY A 107 -0.59 12.03 3.93
CA GLY A 107 0.38 11.60 4.93
C GLY A 107 0.61 12.67 5.99
N ARG A 108 1.70 12.53 6.75
CA ARG A 108 2.03 13.36 7.92
C ARG A 108 1.95 14.87 7.66
N PHE A 109 2.44 15.33 6.51
CA PHE A 109 2.54 16.74 6.14
C PHE A 109 1.56 17.15 5.03
N GLY A 110 0.56 16.32 4.73
CA GLY A 110 -0.42 16.59 3.69
C GLY A 110 -1.51 17.57 4.09
N LYS A 111 -2.52 17.74 3.24
CA LYS A 111 -3.75 18.46 3.58
C LYS A 111 -4.96 17.61 3.22
N LEU A 112 -5.82 17.34 4.19
CA LEU A 112 -7.07 16.61 3.99
C LEU A 112 -8.14 17.52 3.41
N ALA A 113 -8.87 17.06 2.39
CA ALA A 113 -9.99 17.79 1.80
C ALA A 113 -11.32 17.05 1.96
N LEU A 114 -11.29 15.72 2.01
CA LEU A 114 -12.48 14.87 1.97
C LEU A 114 -12.22 13.55 2.71
N VAL A 115 -13.15 13.13 3.57
CA VAL A 115 -13.19 11.75 4.10
C VAL A 115 -14.31 11.00 3.40
N GLN A 116 -14.05 9.80 2.91
CA GLN A 116 -15.04 8.93 2.30
C GLN A 116 -15.35 7.78 3.25
N LEU A 117 -16.65 7.48 3.41
CA LEU A 117 -17.12 6.35 4.20
C LEU A 117 -18.19 5.58 3.42
N ALA A 118 -18.17 4.26 3.51
CA ALA A 118 -19.31 3.44 3.08
C ALA A 118 -19.71 2.46 4.19
N THR A 119 -21.00 2.39 4.43
CA THR A 119 -21.65 1.32 5.21
C THR A 119 -22.27 0.32 4.24
N LYS A 120 -22.92 -0.71 4.77
CA LYS A 120 -23.71 -1.66 3.94
C LYS A 120 -24.88 -0.99 3.19
N ASP A 121 -25.36 0.16 3.68
CA ASP A 121 -26.61 0.78 3.23
C ASP A 121 -26.40 2.15 2.56
N GLU A 122 -25.35 2.90 2.91
CA GLU A 122 -25.16 4.28 2.46
C GLU A 122 -23.67 4.64 2.30
N MET A 123 -23.38 5.63 1.47
CA MET A 123 -22.06 6.23 1.32
C MET A 123 -22.07 7.69 1.74
N PHE A 124 -20.96 8.14 2.32
CA PHE A 124 -20.81 9.50 2.85
C PHE A 124 -19.51 10.12 2.34
N LEU A 125 -19.63 11.36 1.87
CA LEU A 125 -18.51 12.22 1.53
C LEU A 125 -18.51 13.36 2.55
N ILE A 126 -17.49 13.43 3.40
CA ILE A 126 -17.39 14.42 4.48
C ILE A 126 -16.42 15.49 4.02
N ASP A 127 -16.95 16.66 3.70
CA ASP A 127 -16.24 17.78 3.10
C ASP A 127 -15.48 18.59 4.16
N VAL A 128 -14.19 18.27 4.30
CA VAL A 128 -13.29 18.93 5.26
C VAL A 128 -12.95 20.34 4.82
N GLU A 129 -12.82 20.59 3.51
CA GLU A 129 -12.55 21.94 2.99
C GLU A 129 -13.70 22.91 3.31
N MET A 130 -14.96 22.46 3.19
CA MET A 130 -16.13 23.30 3.52
C MET A 130 -16.45 23.33 5.01
N GLY A 131 -16.27 22.21 5.72
CA GLY A 131 -16.65 22.04 7.11
C GLY A 131 -15.62 22.49 8.15
N GLY A 132 -14.39 22.76 7.71
CA GLY A 132 -13.24 22.98 8.60
C GLY A 132 -12.75 21.68 9.24
N GLU A 133 -11.57 21.72 9.86
CA GLU A 133 -10.90 20.55 10.44
C GLU A 133 -11.73 19.85 11.53
N ASP A 134 -12.53 20.62 12.27
CA ASP A 134 -13.40 20.11 13.35
C ASP A 134 -14.47 19.13 12.85
N ILE A 135 -14.80 19.12 11.56
CA ILE A 135 -15.76 18.17 10.99
C ILE A 135 -15.29 16.71 11.12
N VAL A 136 -13.99 16.48 11.28
CA VAL A 136 -13.40 15.13 11.38
C VAL A 136 -13.49 14.59 12.81
N GLN A 137 -13.46 15.46 13.83
CA GLN A 137 -13.43 15.07 15.24
C GLN A 137 -14.58 14.13 15.66
N PRO A 138 -15.83 14.30 15.18
CA PRO A 138 -16.91 13.38 15.50
C PRO A 138 -16.68 11.94 15.01
N LEU A 139 -15.78 11.70 14.05
CA LEU A 139 -15.43 10.34 13.59
C LEU A 139 -14.48 9.61 14.54
N LYS A 140 -13.81 10.31 15.46
CA LYS A 140 -12.86 9.73 16.42
C LYS A 140 -13.38 8.47 17.13
N PRO A 141 -14.58 8.46 17.76
CA PRO A 141 -15.09 7.25 18.41
C PRO A 141 -15.34 6.09 17.44
N VAL A 142 -15.66 6.37 16.18
CA VAL A 142 -15.85 5.33 15.14
C VAL A 142 -14.51 4.73 14.72
N LEU A 143 -13.53 5.58 14.41
CA LEU A 143 -12.21 5.17 13.93
C LEU A 143 -11.39 4.44 15.01
N MET A 144 -11.60 4.80 16.28
CA MET A 144 -10.98 4.16 17.44
C MET A 144 -11.79 2.96 17.99
N ASN A 145 -12.95 2.63 17.44
CA ASN A 145 -13.74 1.51 17.95
C ASN A 145 -13.09 0.16 17.55
N VAL A 146 -12.63 -0.61 18.53
CA VAL A 146 -11.99 -1.92 18.29
C VAL A 146 -12.97 -3.01 17.82
N GLY A 147 -14.26 -2.87 18.13
CA GLY A 147 -15.31 -3.80 17.70
C GLY A 147 -15.86 -3.54 16.30
N LEU A 148 -15.44 -2.44 15.66
CA LEU A 148 -15.81 -2.09 14.30
C LEU A 148 -14.58 -2.13 13.41
N VAL A 149 -14.58 -2.97 12.37
CA VAL A 149 -13.47 -3.07 11.43
C VAL A 149 -13.52 -1.91 10.43
N LYS A 150 -12.39 -1.22 10.23
CA LYS A 150 -12.26 -0.21 9.18
C LYS A 150 -11.52 -0.81 8.00
N VAL A 151 -12.21 -0.94 6.88
CA VAL A 151 -11.69 -1.49 5.63
C VAL A 151 -11.10 -0.36 4.80
N PHE A 152 -9.82 -0.48 4.46
CA PHE A 152 -9.08 0.48 3.62
C PHE A 152 -8.46 -0.25 2.42
N HIS A 153 -8.07 0.51 1.41
CA HIS A 153 -7.05 0.11 0.43
C HIS A 153 -5.83 1.00 0.63
N ASP A 154 -4.70 0.43 1.07
CA ASP A 154 -3.49 1.18 1.45
C ASP A 154 -3.73 2.29 2.50
N CYS A 155 -3.95 1.88 3.75
CA CYS A 155 -4.30 2.78 4.86
C CYS A 155 -3.15 3.70 5.32
N ARG A 156 -1.92 3.52 4.83
CA ARG A 156 -0.70 4.10 5.42
C ARG A 156 -0.72 5.64 5.47
N GLU A 157 -1.01 6.29 4.34
CA GLU A 157 -1.03 7.76 4.29
C GLU A 157 -2.23 8.33 5.05
N ALA A 158 -3.40 7.67 4.98
CA ALA A 158 -4.58 8.08 5.74
C ALA A 158 -4.35 7.95 7.25
N ALA A 159 -3.75 6.84 7.71
CA ALA A 159 -3.39 6.61 9.11
C ALA A 159 -2.39 7.65 9.60
N SER A 160 -1.36 7.94 8.80
CA SER A 160 -0.35 8.96 9.12
C SER A 160 -0.99 10.35 9.24
N LEU A 161 -1.83 10.73 8.28
CA LEU A 161 -2.51 12.02 8.29
C LEU A 161 -3.45 12.16 9.50
N LEU A 162 -4.32 11.17 9.74
CA LEU A 162 -5.31 11.22 10.84
C LEU A 162 -4.63 11.27 12.21
N LEU A 163 -3.53 10.52 12.39
CA LEU A 163 -2.77 10.53 13.64
C LEU A 163 -2.05 11.87 13.84
N ASN A 164 -1.30 12.32 12.85
CA ASN A 164 -0.37 13.45 13.02
C ASN A 164 -1.06 14.82 12.95
N GLN A 165 -2.17 14.95 12.21
CA GLN A 165 -2.86 16.23 12.03
C GLN A 165 -4.14 16.33 12.87
N TYR A 166 -4.89 15.23 13.00
CA TYR A 166 -6.18 15.24 13.70
C TYR A 166 -6.12 14.60 15.09
N HIS A 167 -4.99 14.00 15.47
CA HIS A 167 -4.82 13.26 16.73
C HIS A 167 -5.85 12.13 16.90
N ILE A 168 -6.14 11.44 15.80
CA ILE A 168 -7.07 10.30 15.72
C ILE A 168 -6.28 9.07 15.29
N PRO A 169 -5.89 8.18 16.22
CA PRO A 169 -5.41 6.86 15.84
C PRO A 169 -6.57 6.02 15.27
N ILE A 170 -6.26 5.12 14.35
CA ILE A 170 -7.20 4.15 13.80
C ILE A 170 -6.88 2.76 14.35
N TYR A 171 -7.90 2.00 14.74
CA TYR A 171 -7.77 0.63 15.27
C TYR A 171 -8.56 -0.37 14.44
N SER A 172 -8.34 -1.69 14.59
CA SER A 172 -9.08 -2.75 13.86
C SER A 172 -9.19 -2.49 12.36
N VAL A 173 -8.03 -2.30 11.72
CA VAL A 173 -7.96 -2.01 10.28
C VAL A 173 -7.81 -3.30 9.49
N TYR A 174 -8.61 -3.44 8.44
CA TYR A 174 -8.46 -4.47 7.41
C TYR A 174 -8.00 -3.78 6.13
N ASP A 175 -6.78 -4.03 5.69
CA ASP A 175 -6.24 -3.44 4.46
C ASP A 175 -6.32 -4.43 3.29
N LEU A 176 -7.03 -4.05 2.22
CA LEU A 176 -7.18 -4.90 1.04
C LEU A 176 -5.88 -5.17 0.30
N GLN A 177 -4.92 -4.24 0.31
CA GLN A 177 -3.62 -4.49 -0.32
C GLN A 177 -2.85 -5.55 0.46
N VAL A 178 -2.94 -5.53 1.80
CA VAL A 178 -2.37 -6.59 2.66
C VAL A 178 -3.06 -7.93 2.44
N ALA A 179 -4.40 -7.93 2.32
CA ALA A 179 -5.16 -9.13 1.98
C ALA A 179 -4.77 -9.71 0.62
N PHE A 180 -4.61 -8.86 -0.39
CA PHE A 180 -4.17 -9.27 -1.71
C PHE A 180 -2.76 -9.85 -1.68
N THR A 181 -1.83 -9.23 -0.95
CA THR A 181 -0.48 -9.77 -0.73
C THR A 181 -0.52 -11.15 -0.06
N ALA A 182 -1.36 -11.34 0.97
CA ALA A 182 -1.52 -12.64 1.61
C ALA A 182 -2.08 -13.70 0.65
N TRP A 183 -2.94 -13.29 -0.28
CA TRP A 183 -3.46 -14.18 -1.32
C TRP A 183 -2.37 -14.55 -2.34
N LEU A 184 -1.58 -13.57 -2.82
CA LEU A 184 -0.43 -13.84 -3.70
C LEU A 184 0.56 -14.83 -3.07
N GLU A 185 0.86 -14.65 -1.78
CA GLU A 185 1.73 -15.56 -1.01
C GLU A 185 1.20 -17.00 -1.00
N ARG A 186 -0.11 -17.15 -0.77
CA ARG A 186 -0.78 -18.46 -0.74
C ARG A 186 -0.78 -19.15 -2.10
N GLU A 187 -0.97 -18.38 -3.18
CA GLU A 187 -0.93 -18.88 -4.55
C GLU A 187 0.50 -19.11 -5.07
N GLY A 188 1.53 -18.78 -4.28
CA GLY A 188 2.93 -18.90 -4.69
C GLY A 188 3.33 -17.91 -5.79
N LEU A 189 2.62 -16.78 -5.90
CA LEU A 189 2.87 -15.72 -6.86
C LEU A 189 3.87 -14.69 -6.32
N GLU A 190 4.46 -13.92 -7.23
CA GLU A 190 5.35 -12.81 -6.84
C GLU A 190 4.58 -11.76 -6.04
N ILE A 191 5.17 -11.29 -4.94
CA ILE A 191 4.55 -10.31 -4.04
C ILE A 191 4.82 -8.90 -4.56
N TYR A 192 3.76 -8.10 -4.70
CA TYR A 192 3.81 -6.68 -5.05
C TYR A 192 2.63 -5.93 -4.44
N GLN A 193 2.69 -4.59 -4.48
CA GLN A 193 1.61 -3.73 -4.00
C GLN A 193 0.59 -3.47 -5.11
N ALA A 194 -0.50 -4.22 -5.11
CA ALA A 194 -1.59 -4.06 -6.07
C ALA A 194 -2.42 -2.79 -5.80
N GLY A 195 -2.82 -2.12 -6.88
CA GLY A 195 -3.79 -1.03 -6.83
C GLY A 195 -5.22 -1.57 -6.68
N LEU A 196 -6.15 -0.75 -6.17
CA LEU A 196 -7.54 -1.17 -5.96
C LEU A 196 -8.19 -1.68 -7.25
N ALA A 197 -7.88 -1.03 -8.36
CA ALA A 197 -8.31 -1.38 -9.71
C ALA A 197 -8.01 -2.85 -10.08
N GLU A 198 -6.81 -3.30 -9.72
CA GLU A 198 -6.35 -4.65 -10.02
C GLU A 198 -7.01 -5.68 -9.11
N ILE A 199 -7.11 -5.38 -7.81
CA ILE A 199 -7.82 -6.23 -6.85
C ILE A 199 -9.28 -6.42 -7.30
N MET A 200 -9.93 -5.35 -7.75
CA MET A 200 -11.28 -5.41 -8.33
C MET A 200 -11.33 -6.28 -9.59
N ARG A 201 -10.34 -6.18 -10.48
CA ARG A 201 -10.30 -6.98 -11.70
C ARG A 201 -10.19 -8.47 -11.40
N THR A 202 -9.44 -8.83 -10.36
CA THR A 202 -9.22 -10.22 -9.93
C THR A 202 -10.45 -10.80 -9.23
N PHE A 203 -11.03 -10.08 -8.27
CA PHE A 203 -12.07 -10.62 -7.36
C PHE A 203 -13.49 -10.11 -7.60
N SER A 204 -13.67 -9.14 -8.49
CA SER A 204 -14.97 -8.52 -8.75
C SER A 204 -15.05 -8.04 -10.20
N LEU A 205 -14.74 -8.94 -11.14
CA LEU A 205 -14.67 -8.62 -12.57
C LEU A 205 -15.99 -8.05 -13.13
N SER A 206 -17.13 -8.50 -12.62
CA SER A 206 -18.45 -7.96 -12.95
C SER A 206 -18.56 -6.48 -12.55
N ALA A 207 -18.25 -6.14 -11.30
CA ALA A 207 -18.22 -4.77 -10.80
C ALA A 207 -17.19 -3.90 -11.55
N TYR A 208 -16.00 -4.46 -11.81
CA TYR A 208 -14.94 -3.81 -12.58
C TYR A 208 -15.43 -3.39 -13.98
N ARG A 209 -16.13 -4.30 -14.69
CA ARG A 209 -16.72 -4.04 -16.01
C ARG A 209 -17.89 -3.05 -15.91
N LEU A 210 -18.79 -3.23 -14.95
CA LEU A 210 -19.98 -2.38 -14.77
C LEU A 210 -19.61 -0.92 -14.53
N HIS A 211 -18.66 -0.65 -13.63
CA HIS A 211 -18.24 0.72 -13.30
C HIS A 211 -17.28 1.33 -14.34
N ARG A 212 -17.04 0.62 -15.44
CA ARG A 212 -16.13 1.00 -16.52
C ARG A 212 -14.76 1.41 -15.98
N TRP A 213 -14.23 0.59 -15.06
CA TRP A 213 -12.93 0.86 -14.46
C TRP A 213 -11.81 0.81 -15.51
N ASP A 214 -12.01 0.03 -16.57
CA ASP A 214 -11.22 0.04 -17.81
C ASP A 214 -11.04 1.44 -18.40
N ARG A 215 -12.10 2.27 -18.38
CA ARG A 215 -12.04 3.65 -18.89
C ARG A 215 -11.35 4.58 -17.92
N LEU A 216 -11.47 4.35 -16.62
CA LEU A 216 -10.84 5.16 -15.57
C LEU A 216 -9.34 4.91 -15.46
N GLU A 217 -8.88 3.67 -15.69
CA GLU A 217 -7.45 3.38 -15.81
C GLU A 217 -6.82 4.05 -17.03
N ARG A 218 -7.57 4.14 -18.13
CA ARG A 218 -7.11 4.74 -19.40
C ARG A 218 -7.26 6.25 -19.45
N SER A 219 -8.21 6.78 -18.70
CA SER A 219 -8.41 8.22 -18.56
C SER A 219 -7.47 8.68 -17.46
N GLU A 220 -6.32 9.24 -17.84
CA GLU A 220 -5.52 10.04 -16.92
C GLU A 220 -6.43 11.15 -16.38
N ILE A 221 -7.06 10.94 -15.22
CA ILE A 221 -7.69 12.03 -14.51
C ILE A 221 -6.50 12.88 -14.04
N PRO A 222 -6.38 14.14 -14.51
CA PRO A 222 -5.38 15.05 -13.97
C PRO A 222 -5.50 15.04 -12.45
N SER A 223 -4.36 15.10 -11.74
CA SER A 223 -4.31 15.01 -10.27
C SER A 223 -5.55 15.63 -9.63
N PRO A 224 -6.44 14.82 -9.01
CA PRO A 224 -7.76 15.26 -8.63
C PRO A 224 -7.66 16.50 -7.75
N LYS A 225 -8.35 17.56 -8.16
CA LYS A 225 -8.31 18.84 -7.47
C LYS A 225 -9.19 18.81 -6.24
N TRP A 226 -8.73 18.09 -5.22
CA TRP A 226 -9.49 17.78 -4.00
C TRP A 226 -9.94 19.00 -3.20
N HIS A 227 -9.25 20.13 -3.32
CA HIS A 227 -9.55 21.38 -2.61
C HIS A 227 -10.40 22.37 -3.41
N GLU A 228 -10.67 22.12 -4.71
CA GLU A 228 -11.56 22.99 -5.47
C GLU A 228 -13.03 22.77 -5.06
N ARG A 229 -13.78 23.86 -4.93
CA ARG A 229 -15.22 23.83 -4.63
C ARG A 229 -16.01 24.66 -5.67
N PRO A 230 -17.16 24.16 -6.17
CA PRO A 230 -17.76 22.87 -5.84
C PRO A 230 -16.92 21.68 -6.34
N LEU A 231 -17.00 20.52 -5.66
CA LEU A 231 -16.27 19.33 -6.09
C LEU A 231 -16.67 18.95 -7.51
N GLN A 232 -15.66 18.76 -8.36
CA GLN A 232 -15.90 18.36 -9.74
C GLN A 232 -16.52 16.96 -9.81
N PRO A 233 -17.42 16.68 -10.79
CA PRO A 233 -18.08 15.38 -10.91
C PRO A 233 -17.10 14.19 -10.94
N GLN A 234 -15.94 14.37 -11.55
CA GLN A 234 -14.90 13.34 -11.63
C GLN A 234 -14.29 13.02 -10.27
N VAL A 235 -14.10 14.03 -9.41
CA VAL A 235 -13.57 13.87 -8.05
C VAL A 235 -14.59 13.15 -7.17
N ILE A 236 -15.87 13.52 -7.27
CA ILE A 236 -16.97 12.81 -6.57
C ILE A 236 -17.02 11.35 -6.99
N ARG A 237 -16.96 11.07 -8.30
CA ARG A 237 -16.95 9.70 -8.82
C ARG A 237 -15.77 8.91 -8.25
N LYS A 238 -14.56 9.49 -8.28
CA LYS A 238 -13.36 8.86 -7.74
C LYS A 238 -13.48 8.58 -6.24
N ALA A 239 -13.98 9.54 -5.46
CA ALA A 239 -14.19 9.41 -4.03
C ALA A 239 -15.15 8.26 -3.68
N VAL A 240 -16.30 8.20 -4.35
CA VAL A 240 -17.27 7.11 -4.18
C VAL A 240 -16.66 5.76 -4.53
N GLN A 241 -15.95 5.70 -5.64
CA GLN A 241 -15.32 4.48 -6.14
C GLN A 241 -14.23 3.90 -5.23
N ASN A 242 -13.54 4.75 -4.47
CA ASN A 242 -12.52 4.29 -3.54
C ASN A 242 -13.11 3.53 -2.34
N VAL A 243 -14.39 3.72 -2.00
CA VAL A 243 -15.04 3.05 -0.84
C VAL A 243 -16.14 2.06 -1.22
N ALA A 244 -16.81 2.25 -2.36
CA ALA A 244 -17.99 1.48 -2.75
C ALA A 244 -17.75 -0.05 -2.80
N HIS A 245 -16.54 -0.47 -3.16
CA HIS A 245 -16.20 -1.88 -3.37
C HIS A 245 -15.43 -2.51 -2.21
N LEU A 246 -15.04 -1.74 -1.19
CA LEU A 246 -14.14 -2.26 -0.16
C LEU A 246 -14.81 -3.33 0.71
N LEU A 247 -16.08 -3.14 1.09
CA LEU A 247 -16.82 -4.13 1.90
C LEU A 247 -17.10 -5.45 1.14
N PRO A 248 -17.59 -5.44 -0.12
CA PRO A 248 -17.70 -6.66 -0.91
C PRO A 248 -16.35 -7.36 -1.11
N LEU A 249 -15.29 -6.61 -1.43
CA LEU A 249 -13.94 -7.18 -1.62
C LEU A 249 -13.38 -7.80 -0.34
N GLN A 250 -13.66 -7.21 0.83
CA GLN A 250 -13.31 -7.80 2.11
C GLN A 250 -13.94 -9.19 2.26
N SER A 251 -15.25 -9.31 1.99
CA SER A 251 -15.97 -10.59 2.07
C SER A 251 -15.39 -11.63 1.11
N THR A 252 -15.10 -11.24 -0.14
CA THR A 252 -14.50 -12.15 -1.12
C THR A 252 -13.10 -12.60 -0.71
N LEU A 253 -12.21 -11.68 -0.33
CA LEU A 253 -10.85 -12.03 0.09
C LEU A 253 -10.82 -12.89 1.36
N ASN A 254 -11.72 -12.64 2.31
CA ASN A 254 -11.88 -13.50 3.50
C ASN A 254 -12.21 -14.95 3.12
N LYS A 255 -13.08 -15.15 2.13
CA LYS A 255 -13.44 -16.49 1.62
C LYS A 255 -12.25 -17.16 0.94
N GLU A 256 -11.58 -16.45 0.04
CA GLU A 256 -10.42 -16.95 -0.72
C GLU A 256 -9.25 -17.34 0.20
N LEU A 257 -9.01 -16.54 1.25
CA LEU A 257 -7.97 -16.81 2.24
C LEU A 257 -8.36 -17.89 3.25
N GLY A 258 -9.63 -18.29 3.31
CA GLY A 258 -10.14 -19.19 4.34
C GLY A 258 -10.13 -18.54 5.74
N ASP A 259 -10.25 -17.21 5.82
CA ASP A 259 -10.35 -16.43 7.06
C ASP A 259 -11.68 -15.64 7.09
N PRO A 260 -12.81 -16.28 7.43
CA PRO A 260 -14.12 -15.62 7.46
C PRO A 260 -14.15 -14.37 8.36
N SER A 261 -13.34 -14.38 9.41
CA SER A 261 -13.25 -13.30 10.41
C SER A 261 -12.37 -12.11 9.96
N GLY A 262 -11.52 -12.31 8.95
CA GLY A 262 -10.51 -11.33 8.54
C GLY A 262 -9.47 -11.00 9.62
N THR A 263 -9.33 -11.84 10.66
CA THR A 263 -8.44 -11.56 11.80
C THR A 263 -6.97 -11.70 11.43
N LEU A 264 -6.61 -12.59 10.49
CA LEU A 264 -5.26 -12.72 9.96
C LEU A 264 -4.82 -11.42 9.30
N ILE A 265 -5.67 -10.88 8.44
CA ILE A 265 -5.38 -9.64 7.72
C ILE A 265 -5.34 -8.46 8.69
N GLN A 266 -6.28 -8.36 9.63
CA GLN A 266 -6.24 -7.30 10.63
C GLN A 266 -4.92 -7.26 11.43
N ARG A 267 -4.38 -8.44 11.80
CA ARG A 267 -3.06 -8.53 12.44
C ARG A 267 -1.93 -8.07 11.52
N ARG A 268 -1.95 -8.49 10.25
CA ARG A 268 -0.93 -8.07 9.28
C ARG A 268 -1.00 -6.57 9.00
N SER A 269 -2.20 -6.00 8.88
CA SER A 269 -2.45 -4.56 8.67
C SER A 269 -1.92 -3.67 9.79
N MET A 270 -1.65 -4.19 11.00
CA MET A 270 -1.03 -3.41 12.08
C MET A 270 0.32 -2.82 11.67
N HIS A 271 1.13 -3.54 10.87
CA HIS A 271 2.43 -3.03 10.38
C HIS A 271 2.26 -1.80 9.48
N TYR A 272 1.15 -1.70 8.74
CA TYR A 272 0.84 -0.50 7.96
C TYR A 272 0.45 0.68 8.85
N LEU A 273 -0.08 0.44 10.05
CA LEU A 273 -0.38 1.51 11.01
C LEU A 273 0.89 2.05 11.68
N GLU A 274 1.91 1.22 11.85
CA GLU A 274 3.22 1.65 12.36
C GLU A 274 3.88 2.70 11.47
N TYR A 275 3.56 2.68 10.16
CA TYR A 275 3.98 3.72 9.21
C TYR A 275 3.67 5.14 9.69
N ALA A 276 2.53 5.34 10.36
CA ALA A 276 2.12 6.66 10.85
C ALA A 276 3.12 7.31 11.81
N ASN A 277 3.94 6.49 12.50
CA ASN A 277 4.96 6.94 13.45
C ASN A 277 6.38 6.93 12.85
N MET A 278 6.54 6.40 11.64
CA MET A 278 7.83 6.24 10.98
C MET A 278 8.49 7.60 10.77
N ASN A 279 9.79 7.68 11.09
CA ASN A 279 10.64 8.86 10.94
C ASN A 279 10.11 10.14 11.64
N SER A 280 9.29 9.97 12.68
CA SER A 280 8.62 11.10 13.33
C SER A 280 9.59 12.08 14.01
N LYS A 281 10.77 11.61 14.42
CA LYS A 281 11.80 12.41 15.10
C LYS A 281 13.01 12.70 14.20
N GLU A 282 13.21 11.85 13.21
CA GLU A 282 14.39 11.78 12.37
C GLU A 282 14.29 12.73 11.17
N LEU A 283 13.08 12.88 10.59
CA LEU A 283 12.85 13.73 9.43
C LEU A 283 12.25 15.09 9.83
N PRO A 284 12.84 16.21 9.38
CA PRO A 284 12.26 17.53 9.54
C PRO A 284 10.97 17.65 8.72
N SER A 285 10.14 18.66 8.97
CA SER A 285 8.92 18.90 8.19
C SER A 285 9.20 19.40 6.76
N GLU A 286 10.32 20.08 6.57
CA GLU A 286 10.71 20.65 5.28
C GLU A 286 11.77 19.80 4.59
N THR A 287 11.51 19.42 3.34
CA THR A 287 12.47 18.65 2.54
C THR A 287 13.82 19.32 2.39
N ALA A 288 13.85 20.65 2.25
CA ALA A 288 15.09 21.41 2.09
C ALA A 288 16.06 21.24 3.29
N SER A 289 15.53 20.82 4.44
CA SER A 289 16.33 20.55 5.64
C SER A 289 16.89 19.13 5.69
N LEU A 290 16.54 18.25 4.74
CA LEU A 290 17.04 16.89 4.68
C LEU A 290 18.51 16.88 4.23
N ARG A 291 19.39 16.38 5.08
CA ARG A 291 20.84 16.34 4.83
C ARG A 291 21.29 14.91 4.53
N SER A 292 22.42 14.81 3.83
CA SER A 292 23.17 13.55 3.75
C SER A 292 23.57 13.10 5.16
N GLY A 293 23.54 11.80 5.41
CA GLY A 293 23.91 11.18 6.66
C GLY A 293 22.76 10.93 7.65
N VAL A 294 21.55 11.44 7.38
CA VAL A 294 20.39 11.23 8.25
C VAL A 294 19.95 9.77 8.19
N LYS A 295 19.80 9.15 9.36
CA LYS A 295 19.28 7.79 9.52
C LYS A 295 17.77 7.81 9.41
N VAL A 296 17.22 6.93 8.58
CA VAL A 296 15.79 6.84 8.29
C VAL A 296 15.36 5.39 8.19
N LYS A 297 14.14 5.12 8.60
CA LYS A 297 13.45 3.87 8.26
C LYS A 297 12.80 4.02 6.89
N ALA A 298 12.99 3.04 6.03
CA ALA A 298 12.49 3.05 4.65
C ALA A 298 11.67 1.80 4.37
N MET A 299 10.40 1.98 4.03
CA MET A 299 9.50 0.89 3.67
C MET A 299 9.53 0.66 2.16
N LEU A 300 9.90 -0.54 1.72
CA LEU A 300 9.96 -0.89 0.30
C LEU A 300 8.56 -0.89 -0.32
N VAL A 301 8.38 -0.14 -1.41
CA VAL A 301 7.11 -0.05 -2.15
C VAL A 301 7.16 -0.88 -3.41
N SER A 302 8.22 -0.71 -4.20
CA SER A 302 8.40 -1.42 -5.46
C SER A 302 9.87 -1.60 -5.79
N LYS A 303 10.19 -2.73 -6.43
CA LYS A 303 11.48 -2.98 -7.07
C LYS A 303 11.25 -3.10 -8.57
N LYS A 304 12.02 -2.35 -9.34
CA LYS A 304 12.09 -2.41 -10.80
C LYS A 304 13.53 -2.76 -11.19
N PRO A 305 13.77 -3.25 -12.42
CA PRO A 305 15.14 -3.40 -12.92
C PRO A 305 15.87 -2.05 -12.84
N GLY A 306 16.96 -2.00 -12.05
CA GLY A 306 17.77 -0.79 -11.85
C GLY A 306 17.19 0.27 -10.89
N ALA A 307 16.11 -0.01 -10.16
CA ALA A 307 15.58 0.92 -9.15
C ALA A 307 14.75 0.26 -8.05
N ALA A 308 14.92 0.71 -6.81
CA ALA A 308 14.02 0.38 -5.70
C ALA A 308 13.46 1.68 -5.09
N TYR A 309 12.15 1.71 -4.85
CA TYR A 309 11.44 2.88 -4.32
C TYR A 309 10.89 2.59 -2.93
N PHE A 310 11.05 3.56 -2.04
CA PHE A 310 10.71 3.45 -0.63
C PHE A 310 9.84 4.62 -0.18
N LYS A 311 8.93 4.33 0.75
CA LYS A 311 8.18 5.33 1.50
C LYS A 311 8.88 5.62 2.81
N LEU A 312 8.93 6.90 3.17
CA LEU A 312 9.62 7.42 4.35
C LEU A 312 8.66 8.07 5.37
N ASN A 313 7.35 8.03 5.15
CA ASN A 313 6.37 8.84 5.89
C ASN A 313 6.68 10.35 5.83
N HIS A 314 7.09 10.78 4.65
CA HIS A 314 7.47 12.14 4.32
C HIS A 314 7.07 12.42 2.87
N SER A 315 6.99 13.69 2.49
CA SER A 315 6.75 14.12 1.10
C SER A 315 7.83 13.66 0.10
N VAL A 316 8.96 13.15 0.60
CA VAL A 316 10.10 12.70 -0.20
C VAL A 316 10.02 11.20 -0.39
N THR A 317 10.25 10.76 -1.62
CA THR A 317 10.34 9.34 -1.96
C THR A 317 11.78 8.86 -1.79
N GLY A 318 11.98 7.79 -1.03
CA GLY A 318 13.28 7.13 -0.98
C GLY A 318 13.54 6.37 -2.29
N ALA A 319 14.75 6.45 -2.81
CA ALA A 319 15.14 5.75 -4.04
C ALA A 319 16.54 5.15 -3.92
N VAL A 320 16.73 3.96 -4.47
CA VAL A 320 18.04 3.33 -4.65
C VAL A 320 18.16 3.02 -6.14
N LEU A 321 19.14 3.61 -6.81
CA LEU A 321 19.30 3.54 -8.27
C LEU A 321 20.64 2.94 -8.70
N GLU A 322 21.60 2.86 -7.80
CA GLU A 322 22.93 2.29 -8.10
C GLU A 322 22.89 0.77 -7.94
N ASP A 323 23.43 0.04 -8.93
CA ASP A 323 23.41 -1.42 -8.95
C ASP A 323 24.11 -2.05 -7.75
N GLU A 324 25.19 -1.42 -7.24
CA GLU A 324 25.87 -1.90 -6.03
C GLU A 324 25.00 -1.76 -4.79
N ASP A 325 24.36 -0.59 -4.60
CA ASP A 325 23.45 -0.35 -3.47
C ASP A 325 22.20 -1.25 -3.59
N LEU A 326 21.68 -1.51 -4.79
CA LEU A 326 20.52 -2.39 -5.02
C LEU A 326 20.75 -3.84 -4.57
N LYS A 327 21.99 -4.35 -4.66
CA LYS A 327 22.33 -5.69 -4.15
C LYS A 327 22.09 -5.80 -2.65
N GLU A 328 22.12 -4.68 -1.92
CA GLU A 328 21.84 -4.65 -0.50
C GLU A 328 20.35 -4.77 -0.16
N PHE A 329 19.43 -4.75 -1.12
CA PHE A 329 17.97 -4.81 -0.87
C PHE A 329 17.30 -6.02 -1.53
N VAL A 330 18.08 -7.03 -1.93
CA VAL A 330 17.59 -8.22 -2.66
C VAL A 330 16.65 -9.06 -1.80
N ASP A 331 16.97 -9.19 -0.51
CA ASP A 331 16.21 -9.92 0.52
C ASP A 331 14.85 -9.29 0.85
N LEU A 332 14.69 -7.98 0.66
CA LEU A 332 13.46 -7.28 1.01
C LEU A 332 12.31 -7.61 0.07
N LYS A 333 11.11 -7.71 0.62
CA LYS A 333 9.84 -7.79 -0.10
C LYS A 333 9.07 -6.48 0.00
N PRO A 334 8.19 -6.15 -0.97
CA PRO A 334 7.32 -5.00 -0.85
C PRO A 334 6.53 -5.03 0.47
N GLY A 335 6.57 -3.93 1.22
CA GLY A 335 6.03 -3.82 2.58
C GLY A 335 7.09 -3.92 3.69
N ASP A 336 8.26 -4.52 3.43
CA ASP A 336 9.33 -4.61 4.42
C ASP A 336 9.95 -3.24 4.72
N VAL A 337 10.35 -3.04 5.97
CA VAL A 337 11.03 -1.82 6.43
C VAL A 337 12.49 -2.12 6.72
N ALA A 338 13.39 -1.30 6.17
CA ALA A 338 14.82 -1.38 6.44
C ALA A 338 15.36 -0.07 7.02
N ASP A 339 16.35 -0.19 7.90
CA ASP A 339 17.14 0.96 8.35
C ASP A 339 18.06 1.40 7.22
N CYS A 340 18.03 2.69 6.90
CA CYS A 340 18.77 3.31 5.81
C CYS A 340 19.40 4.62 6.25
N GLN A 341 20.36 5.09 5.46
CA GLN A 341 20.93 6.43 5.57
C GLN A 341 20.68 7.19 4.27
N VAL A 342 20.37 8.48 4.38
CA VAL A 342 20.24 9.37 3.21
C VAL A 342 21.64 9.66 2.67
N LYS A 343 21.96 9.13 1.49
CA LYS A 343 23.23 9.37 0.78
C LYS A 343 23.25 10.77 0.18
N SER A 344 22.17 11.15 -0.50
CA SER A 344 21.99 12.46 -1.10
C SER A 344 20.50 12.76 -1.32
N VAL A 345 20.17 14.01 -1.59
CA VAL A 345 18.81 14.44 -1.97
C VAL A 345 18.86 14.94 -3.39
N SER A 346 17.86 14.58 -4.20
CA SER A 346 17.80 14.99 -5.59
C SER A 346 17.63 16.51 -5.72
N PRO A 347 18.11 17.14 -6.82
CA PRO A 347 17.95 18.58 -7.03
C PRO A 347 16.48 19.04 -7.05
N CYS A 348 15.56 18.16 -7.46
CA CYS A 348 14.12 18.44 -7.45
C CYS A 348 13.46 18.31 -6.07
N GLN A 349 14.21 17.90 -5.04
CA GLN A 349 13.71 17.71 -3.66
C GLN A 349 12.53 16.74 -3.54
N SER A 350 12.34 15.86 -4.53
CA SER A 350 11.30 14.83 -4.49
C SER A 350 11.86 13.46 -4.12
N PHE A 351 13.17 13.26 -4.24
CA PHE A 351 13.82 11.97 -4.02
C PHE A 351 14.98 12.07 -3.03
N ALA A 352 15.06 11.12 -2.11
CA ALA A 352 16.22 10.89 -1.25
C ALA A 352 16.88 9.60 -1.70
N HIS A 353 18.15 9.68 -2.11
CA HIS A 353 18.95 8.51 -2.43
C HIS A 353 19.34 7.81 -1.14
N LEU A 354 18.99 6.53 -1.01
CA LEU A 354 19.18 5.75 0.21
C LEU A 354 20.35 4.77 0.06
N GLN A 355 21.00 4.50 1.17
CA GLN A 355 21.94 3.39 1.36
C GLN A 355 21.47 2.58 2.57
N ARG A 356 21.56 1.23 2.52
CA ARG A 356 21.08 0.40 3.63
C ARG A 356 22.06 0.49 4.79
N GLU A 357 21.56 0.63 6.01
CA GLU A 357 22.41 0.51 7.18
C GLU A 357 22.58 -0.97 7.58
N GLY A 358 23.83 -1.42 7.68
CA GLY A 358 24.17 -2.69 8.33
C GLY A 358 23.92 -3.96 7.52
N HIS A 359 23.46 -3.86 6.27
CA HIS A 359 23.43 -5.00 5.35
C HIS A 359 24.78 -5.10 4.63
N GLY A 360 25.33 -6.31 4.45
CA GLY A 360 26.67 -6.50 3.88
C GLY A 360 27.85 -6.27 4.85
N ASN A 361 27.67 -5.48 5.90
CA ASN A 361 28.65 -5.29 6.97
C ASN A 361 28.48 -6.34 8.07
N LEU A 362 28.34 -7.62 7.74
CA LEU A 362 28.38 -8.69 8.73
C LEU A 362 29.38 -9.75 8.29
N TRP A 363 30.37 -10.02 9.13
CA TRP A 363 31.28 -11.14 8.98
C TRP A 363 31.05 -12.13 10.13
N PHE A 364 31.23 -13.40 9.85
CA PHE A 364 31.16 -14.42 10.89
C PHE A 364 32.50 -14.50 11.60
N ASP A 365 32.55 -14.07 12.87
CA ASP A 365 33.73 -14.24 13.70
C ASP A 365 33.82 -15.70 14.14
N ARG A 366 34.82 -16.42 13.60
CA ARG A 366 35.04 -17.84 13.89
C ARG A 366 35.54 -18.08 15.32
N HIS A 367 36.22 -17.11 15.95
CA HIS A 367 36.68 -17.22 17.33
C HIS A 367 35.55 -16.99 18.32
N GLN A 368 34.66 -16.04 18.01
CA GLN A 368 33.50 -15.71 18.86
C GLN A 368 32.23 -16.47 18.47
N SER A 369 32.25 -17.24 17.38
CA SER A 369 31.13 -18.00 16.82
C SER A 369 29.84 -17.19 16.67
N ARG A 370 29.95 -15.92 16.25
CA ARG A 370 28.80 -15.02 16.07
C ARG A 370 28.98 -14.10 14.86
N MET A 371 27.85 -13.63 14.32
CA MET A 371 27.84 -12.59 13.29
C MET A 371 28.21 -11.24 13.91
N MET A 372 29.23 -10.59 13.36
CA MET A 372 29.80 -9.33 13.83
C MET A 372 29.72 -8.29 12.73
N LYS A 373 29.60 -7.01 13.09
CA LYS A 373 29.65 -5.94 12.09
C LYS A 373 31.04 -5.85 11.46
N LEU A 374 31.12 -5.71 10.14
CA LEU A 374 32.36 -5.44 9.43
C LEU A 374 32.88 -4.08 9.93
N PRO A 375 34.10 -3.99 10.47
CA PRO A 375 34.66 -2.74 10.96
C PRO A 375 34.71 -1.70 9.84
N SER A 376 34.54 -0.42 10.17
CA SER A 376 34.72 0.67 9.19
C SER A 376 36.16 0.69 8.67
N GLN A 377 36.38 1.29 7.50
CA GLN A 377 37.74 1.42 6.93
C GLN A 377 38.69 2.14 7.90
N GLU A 378 38.20 3.16 8.62
CA GLU A 378 38.94 3.86 9.68
C GLU A 378 39.31 2.91 10.84
N GLN A 379 38.36 2.09 11.32
CA GLN A 379 38.63 1.08 12.35
C GLN A 379 39.62 0.01 11.87
N MET A 380 39.57 -0.36 10.58
CA MET A 380 40.52 -1.28 9.98
C MET A 380 41.92 -0.66 9.85
N ASP A 381 42.01 0.63 9.51
CA ASP A 381 43.26 1.35 9.37
C ASP A 381 43.90 1.67 10.74
N GLU A 382 43.10 1.90 11.77
CA GLU A 382 43.54 1.98 13.17
C GLU A 382 43.98 0.61 13.72
N ALA A 383 43.29 -0.46 13.34
CA ALA A 383 43.61 -1.82 13.76
C ALA A 383 44.78 -2.43 12.99
N ARG A 384 45.25 -1.80 11.90
CA ARG A 384 46.47 -2.23 11.21
C ARG A 384 47.66 -1.98 12.13
N PRO A 385 48.36 -3.03 12.61
CA PRO A 385 49.62 -2.81 13.29
C PRO A 385 50.55 -2.07 12.32
N ARG A 386 51.15 -0.97 12.76
CA ARG A 386 52.20 -0.24 12.02
C ARG A 386 53.32 -1.23 11.70
N ARG A 387 53.24 -1.89 10.54
CA ARG A 387 54.31 -2.75 10.04
C ARG A 387 55.44 -1.82 9.64
N GLN A 388 56.45 -1.71 10.50
CA GLN A 388 57.79 -1.39 10.02
C GLN A 388 58.15 -2.45 8.98
N SER A 389 58.35 -2.00 7.75
CA SER A 389 58.76 -2.80 6.62
C SER A 389 60.18 -3.34 6.84
N SER A 390 60.33 -4.60 7.25
CA SER A 390 61.59 -5.34 7.04
C SER A 390 61.48 -6.19 5.77
N LEU A 391 61.49 -5.52 4.61
CA LEU A 391 61.49 -6.18 3.30
C LEU A 391 62.91 -6.55 2.82
N TYR A 392 63.91 -6.52 3.70
CA TYR A 392 65.26 -7.00 3.42
C TYR A 392 65.86 -7.72 4.64
N GLY A 393 66.31 -8.96 4.41
CA GLY A 393 67.30 -9.65 5.24
C GLY A 393 66.76 -10.78 6.13
N HIS A 394 66.79 -12.03 5.64
CA HIS A 394 67.88 -12.95 5.95
C HIS A 394 67.69 -14.32 5.28
N GLN A 395 68.81 -14.81 4.75
CA GLN A 395 69.02 -16.10 4.11
C GLN A 395 68.93 -17.25 5.12
N GLY A 396 68.47 -18.41 4.63
CA GLY A 396 68.97 -19.74 5.02
C GLY A 396 68.74 -20.22 6.45
N ALA A 397 67.74 -21.08 6.63
CA ALA A 397 67.77 -22.10 7.70
C ALA A 397 67.21 -23.43 7.14
N PRO A 398 67.98 -24.53 7.15
CA PRO A 398 67.53 -25.83 6.67
C PRO A 398 66.71 -26.53 7.77
N GLY A 399 65.51 -27.04 7.42
CA GLY A 399 64.73 -27.88 8.33
C GLY A 399 63.25 -27.53 8.49
N ARG A 400 62.52 -27.17 7.42
CA ARG A 400 61.04 -27.19 7.45
C ARG A 400 60.51 -28.42 6.71
N PRO A 401 59.59 -29.21 7.30
CA PRO A 401 58.93 -30.29 6.60
C PRO A 401 58.05 -29.73 5.48
N ASN A 402 58.01 -30.44 4.34
CA ASN A 402 57.10 -30.14 3.23
C ASN A 402 55.67 -30.09 3.76
N LEU A 403 55.02 -28.92 3.65
CA LEU A 403 53.56 -28.85 3.70
C LEU A 403 53.05 -29.57 2.46
N GLN A 404 52.62 -30.82 2.64
CA GLN A 404 51.76 -31.50 1.67
C GLN A 404 50.53 -30.63 1.48
N GLU A 405 50.26 -30.24 0.23
CA GLU A 405 48.98 -29.63 -0.14
C GLU A 405 47.87 -30.62 0.21
N ASP A 406 47.11 -30.30 1.26
CA ASP A 406 45.92 -31.05 1.59
C ASP A 406 44.93 -30.96 0.42
N ARG A 407 44.38 -32.11 0.06
CA ARG A 407 43.45 -32.26 -1.07
C ARG A 407 42.25 -31.35 -0.85
N ARG A 408 41.97 -30.52 -1.85
CA ARG A 408 40.84 -29.58 -1.92
C ARG A 408 39.58 -30.15 -1.29
N SER A 409 38.95 -29.36 -0.42
CA SER A 409 37.71 -29.70 0.25
C SER A 409 36.57 -30.02 -0.73
N PHE A 410 35.69 -30.92 -0.32
CA PHE A 410 34.58 -31.55 -1.07
C PHE A 410 33.54 -30.59 -1.66
N ARG A 411 33.71 -29.27 -1.53
CA ARG A 411 32.73 -28.23 -1.94
C ARG A 411 33.00 -27.62 -3.32
N GLU A 412 34.05 -28.04 -4.02
CA GLU A 412 34.42 -27.59 -5.38
C GLU A 412 33.98 -28.54 -6.52
N GLN A 413 32.95 -29.37 -6.31
CA GLN A 413 32.36 -30.17 -7.38
C GLN A 413 30.86 -29.89 -7.52
N LYS A 414 30.51 -28.76 -8.15
CA LYS A 414 29.21 -28.61 -8.80
C LYS A 414 29.43 -28.43 -10.31
N PRO A 415 28.67 -29.15 -11.16
CA PRO A 415 28.80 -29.02 -12.60
C PRO A 415 28.36 -27.62 -13.05
N THR A 416 29.26 -26.90 -13.72
CA THR A 416 28.96 -25.63 -14.37
C THR A 416 28.06 -25.90 -15.58
N VAL A 417 26.80 -25.48 -15.52
CA VAL A 417 25.90 -25.50 -16.69
C VAL A 417 26.26 -24.31 -17.58
N VAL A 418 26.95 -24.58 -18.69
CA VAL A 418 27.24 -23.55 -19.70
C VAL A 418 26.16 -23.60 -20.78
N HIS A 419 25.31 -22.58 -20.81
CA HIS A 419 24.40 -22.36 -21.94
C HIS A 419 25.20 -21.76 -23.11
N LYS A 420 25.28 -22.46 -24.25
CA LYS A 420 25.73 -21.88 -25.52
C LYS A 420 24.53 -21.75 -26.47
N LEU A 421 24.35 -20.55 -27.04
CA LEU A 421 23.38 -20.32 -28.11
C LEU A 421 23.82 -21.02 -29.39
N GLY A 422 22.99 -21.92 -29.90
CA GLY A 422 23.13 -22.49 -31.25
C GLY A 422 22.37 -21.66 -32.28
N LYS A 423 22.95 -21.48 -33.48
CA LYS A 423 22.25 -20.87 -34.62
C LYS A 423 21.06 -21.78 -34.99
N ARG A 424 19.84 -21.23 -34.90
CA ARG A 424 18.52 -21.88 -35.15
C ARG A 424 17.82 -22.54 -33.93
N GLY A 425 17.74 -21.82 -32.81
CA GLY A 425 16.52 -21.80 -31.98
C GLY A 425 16.10 -23.06 -31.19
N ALA A 426 16.95 -24.08 -31.04
CA ALA A 426 16.68 -25.20 -30.12
C ALA A 426 17.77 -25.34 -29.06
N VAL A 427 17.38 -25.36 -27.78
CA VAL A 427 18.27 -25.54 -26.62
C VAL A 427 18.64 -27.02 -26.50
N LYS A 428 19.92 -27.37 -26.72
CA LYS A 428 20.45 -28.70 -26.39
C LYS A 428 21.11 -28.68 -25.01
N VAL A 429 20.57 -29.46 -24.08
CA VAL A 429 21.19 -29.72 -22.76
C VAL A 429 22.19 -30.85 -22.91
N LYS A 430 23.48 -30.60 -22.67
CA LYS A 430 24.51 -31.65 -22.57
C LYS A 430 24.83 -31.87 -21.09
N LYS A 431 24.33 -32.96 -20.51
CA LYS A 431 24.74 -33.40 -19.17
C LYS A 431 26.14 -34.02 -19.28
N THR A 432 27.17 -33.36 -18.75
CA THR A 432 28.46 -34.01 -18.47
C THR A 432 28.35 -34.69 -17.11
N GLY A 433 27.92 -35.95 -17.10
CA GLY A 433 27.81 -36.76 -15.89
C GLY A 433 29.13 -37.46 -15.57
N PHE A 434 29.54 -37.38 -14.31
CA PHE A 434 30.49 -38.30 -13.68
C PHE A 434 29.96 -39.74 -13.82
N THR A 435 30.78 -40.64 -14.36
CA THR A 435 30.48 -42.07 -14.43
C THR A 435 31.00 -42.73 -13.14
N PRO A 436 30.15 -43.28 -12.26
CA PRO A 436 30.63 -43.99 -11.08
C PRO A 436 31.37 -45.28 -11.51
N PRO A 437 32.41 -45.70 -10.77
CA PRO A 437 33.11 -46.95 -11.07
C PRO A 437 32.19 -48.16 -10.84
N ALA A 438 32.32 -49.16 -11.71
CA ALA A 438 31.53 -50.39 -11.66
C ALA A 438 31.71 -51.15 -10.33
N PRO A 439 30.69 -51.89 -9.85
CA PRO A 439 30.80 -52.67 -8.63
C PRO A 439 31.87 -53.77 -8.80
N ARG A 440 32.78 -53.87 -7.84
CA ARG A 440 33.73 -55.00 -7.76
C ARG A 440 32.93 -56.30 -7.62
N GLN A 441 33.09 -57.21 -8.59
CA GLN A 441 32.65 -58.59 -8.48
C GLN A 441 33.25 -59.22 -7.22
N ARG A 442 32.39 -59.75 -6.35
CA ARG A 442 32.80 -60.72 -5.34
C ARG A 442 33.18 -62.00 -6.08
N TYR A 443 34.46 -62.35 -6.08
CA TYR A 443 34.87 -63.72 -6.41
C TYR A 443 34.45 -64.62 -5.25
N ALA A 444 33.60 -65.60 -5.56
CA ALA A 444 33.53 -66.85 -4.84
C ALA A 444 34.74 -67.70 -5.24
N GLY A 445 35.38 -68.29 -4.25
CA GLY A 445 36.60 -69.09 -4.36
C GLY A 445 37.22 -69.22 -2.99
#